data_AF-A0A7S0J7V9-F1
#
_entry.id   AF-A0A7S0J7V9-F1
#
_cell.length_a   1.000
_cell.length_b   1.000
_cell.length_c   1.000
_cell.angle_alpha   90.00
_cell.angle_beta   90.00
_cell.angle_gamma   90.00
#
_symmetry.space_group_name_H-M   'P 1'
#
loop_
_entity.id
_entity.type
_entity.pdbx_description
1 polymer ?
#
loop_
_entity_poly.entity_id
_entity_poly.type
_entity_poly.pdbx_seq_one_letter_code
_entity_poly.pdbx_strand_id
1 'polypeptide(L)'
;GRSAWIVDGCIALMCLSAAIIYSGILGDVFSALLKLGGAPAVSWLRSASIISLTALVLAPLSLLEDLSALSYTSSLGVVAILYTALFVAVRAIDGSYRAPSALLESLPSHLAPAFERTSLLNVDANALVLVSNLGLAFIAHYNAPLFYQALDRRSTERFATAVLIAFMVLTALYTAMMVLGYATFGDHTASQLLNNYRPH
;
A
#
# COMPACT_ATOMS: atom_id res chain seq x y z
N GLY A 1 31.45 14.40 -5.50
CA GLY A 1 31.06 15.79 -5.79
C GLY A 1 30.51 16.43 -4.52
N ARG A 2 30.69 17.75 -4.32
CA ARG A 2 30.42 18.48 -3.08
C ARG A 2 28.96 18.46 -2.58
N SER A 3 28.02 17.90 -3.37
CA SER A 3 26.60 17.71 -3.05
C SER A 3 26.19 16.23 -2.86
N ALA A 4 27.10 15.27 -3.03
CA ALA A 4 26.77 13.84 -2.95
C ALA A 4 26.16 13.44 -1.60
N TRP A 5 26.71 13.97 -0.50
CA TRP A 5 26.22 13.74 0.86
C TRP A 5 24.78 14.22 1.09
N ILE A 6 24.31 15.24 0.34
CA ILE A 6 22.92 15.71 0.41
C ILE A 6 22.00 14.68 -0.23
N VAL A 7 22.38 14.18 -1.41
CA VAL A 7 21.62 13.16 -2.13
C VAL A 7 21.57 11.87 -1.31
N ASP A 8 22.70 11.42 -0.78
CA ASP A 8 22.80 10.23 0.05
C ASP A 8 21.97 10.37 1.34
N GLY A 9 22.00 11.54 1.97
CA GLY A 9 21.18 11.84 3.14
C GLY A 9 19.67 11.82 2.85
N CYS A 10 19.25 12.39 1.71
CA CYS A 10 17.86 12.34 1.27
C CYS A 10 17.40 10.90 0.98
N ILE A 11 18.23 10.08 0.33
CA ILE A 11 17.93 8.67 0.06
C ILE A 11 17.83 7.90 1.37
N ALA A 12 18.76 8.10 2.31
CA ALA A 12 18.72 7.44 3.62
C ALA A 12 17.44 7.81 4.40
N LEU A 13 17.05 9.08 4.41
CA LEU A 13 15.81 9.53 5.04
C LEU A 13 14.57 8.93 4.37
N MET A 14 14.54 8.86 3.05
CA MET A 14 13.46 8.24 2.28
C MET A 14 13.35 6.75 2.59
N CYS A 15 14.46 6.01 2.59
CA CYS A 15 14.49 4.59 2.93
C CYS A 15 14.03 4.34 4.38
N LEU A 16 14.47 5.16 5.33
CA LEU A 16 14.01 5.10 6.72
C LEU A 16 12.50 5.34 6.82
N SER A 17 12.00 6.36 6.12
CA SER A 17 10.58 6.71 6.11
C SER A 17 9.74 5.57 5.50
N ALA A 18 10.19 5.01 4.37
CA ALA A 18 9.55 3.87 3.73
C ALA A 18 9.52 2.65 4.67
N ALA A 19 10.63 2.35 5.35
CA ALA A 19 10.69 1.25 6.32
C ALA A 19 9.69 1.44 7.47
N ILE A 20 9.54 2.65 8.00
CA ILE A 20 8.57 2.97 9.05
C ILE A 20 7.13 2.78 8.54
N ILE A 21 6.81 3.29 7.35
CA ILE A 21 5.48 3.17 6.74
C ILE A 21 5.14 1.69 6.52
N TYR A 22 6.01 0.94 5.84
CA TYR A 22 5.76 -0.48 5.56
C TYR A 22 5.66 -1.31 6.84
N SER A 23 6.48 -1.03 7.86
CA SER A 23 6.37 -1.68 9.16
C SER A 23 5.01 -1.40 9.81
N GLY A 24 4.52 -0.16 9.73
CA GLY A 24 3.20 0.22 10.24
C GLY A 24 2.07 -0.55 9.54
N ILE A 25 2.08 -0.61 8.21
CA ILE A 25 1.09 -1.33 7.40
C ILE A 25 1.11 -2.82 7.73
N LEU A 26 2.31 -3.42 7.78
CA LEU A 26 2.46 -4.83 8.17
C LEU A 26 1.94 -5.08 9.59
N GLY A 27 2.24 -4.17 10.53
CA GLY A 27 1.73 -4.22 11.89
C GLY A 27 0.21 -4.28 11.95
N ASP A 28 -0.47 -3.42 11.18
CA ASP A 28 -1.92 -3.35 11.14
C ASP A 28 -2.53 -4.62 10.51
N VAL A 29 -1.98 -5.06 9.36
CA VAL A 29 -2.44 -6.27 8.65
C VAL A 29 -2.26 -7.52 9.50
N PHE A 30 -1.07 -7.75 10.06
CA PHE A 30 -0.82 -8.94 10.88
C PHE A 30 -1.57 -8.94 12.19
N SER A 31 -1.76 -7.77 12.82
CA SER A 31 -2.59 -7.68 14.03
C SER A 31 -4.05 -8.05 13.74
N ALA A 32 -4.57 -7.67 12.57
CA ALA A 32 -5.90 -8.08 12.13
C ALA A 32 -5.97 -9.60 11.83
N LEU A 33 -4.96 -10.16 11.16
CA LEU A 33 -4.88 -11.60 10.87
C LEU A 33 -4.75 -12.45 12.15
N LEU A 34 -3.94 -12.01 13.12
CA LEU A 34 -3.78 -12.71 14.40
C LEU A 34 -5.06 -12.67 15.24
N LYS A 35 -5.81 -11.57 15.19
CA LYS A 35 -7.17 -11.49 15.75
C LYS A 35 -8.11 -12.51 15.11
N LEU A 36 -8.09 -12.62 13.78
CA LEU A 36 -8.89 -13.59 13.05
C LEU A 36 -8.53 -15.04 13.41
N GLY A 37 -7.24 -15.32 13.60
CA GLY A 37 -6.74 -16.64 14.00
C GLY A 37 -6.97 -17.02 15.46
N GLY A 38 -7.62 -16.16 16.27
CA GLY A 38 -7.87 -16.42 17.70
C GLY A 38 -6.61 -16.38 18.57
N ALA A 39 -5.56 -15.70 18.13
CA ALA A 39 -4.30 -15.60 18.87
C ALA A 39 -4.49 -14.81 20.19
N PRO A 40 -3.69 -15.09 21.24
CA PRO A 40 -3.85 -14.45 22.54
C PRO A 40 -3.70 -12.93 22.47
N ALA A 41 -4.39 -12.21 23.35
CA ALA A 41 -4.55 -10.76 23.24
C ALA A 41 -3.26 -9.94 23.26
N VAL A 42 -2.15 -10.53 23.73
CA VAL A 42 -0.84 -9.89 23.74
C VAL A 42 -0.17 -9.92 22.36
N SER A 43 -0.50 -10.93 21.54
CA SER A 43 0.10 -11.18 20.22
C SER A 43 -0.48 -10.29 19.11
N TRP A 44 -1.68 -9.74 19.28
CA TRP A 44 -2.28 -8.82 18.31
C TRP A 44 -2.02 -7.34 18.61
N LEU A 45 -1.16 -7.02 19.60
CA LEU A 45 -0.76 -5.62 19.79
C LEU A 45 0.07 -5.20 18.58
N ARG A 46 -0.30 -4.08 17.97
CA ARG A 46 0.40 -3.51 16.82
C ARG A 46 1.91 -3.45 17.02
N SER A 47 2.37 -3.01 18.20
CA SER A 47 3.79 -2.92 18.53
C SER A 47 4.46 -4.29 18.61
N ALA A 48 3.79 -5.31 19.15
CA ALA A 48 4.31 -6.67 19.23
C ALA A 48 4.39 -7.32 17.84
N SER A 49 3.38 -7.11 17.00
CA SER A 49 3.37 -7.56 15.59
C SER A 49 4.53 -6.95 14.82
N ILE A 50 4.73 -5.62 14.94
CA ILE A 50 5.83 -4.91 14.27
C ILE A 50 7.19 -5.45 14.72
N ILE A 51 7.43 -5.54 16.04
CA ILE A 51 8.72 -6.02 16.57
C ILE A 51 8.98 -7.46 16.11
N SER A 52 7.98 -8.33 16.16
CA SER A 52 8.10 -9.74 15.77
C SER A 52 8.39 -9.88 14.28
N LEU A 53 7.66 -9.18 13.41
CA LEU A 53 7.90 -9.16 11.96
C LEU A 53 9.26 -8.60 11.61
N THR A 54 9.65 -7.51 12.25
CA THR A 54 10.95 -6.90 11.99
C THR A 54 12.06 -7.85 12.39
N ALA A 55 11.98 -8.50 13.56
CA ALA A 55 13.01 -9.41 14.03
C ALA A 55 13.08 -10.74 13.25
N LEU A 56 11.92 -11.33 12.91
CA LEU A 56 11.85 -12.69 12.35
C LEU A 56 11.83 -12.71 10.82
N VAL A 57 11.39 -11.65 10.16
CA VAL A 57 11.21 -11.61 8.71
C VAL A 57 12.04 -10.51 8.07
N LEU A 58 11.87 -9.25 8.49
CA LEU A 58 12.55 -8.13 7.81
C LEU A 58 14.06 -8.12 8.07
N ALA A 59 14.50 -8.40 9.30
CA ALA A 59 15.91 -8.43 9.66
C ALA A 59 16.70 -9.50 8.89
N PRO A 60 16.32 -10.79 8.88
CA PRO A 60 17.04 -11.78 8.08
C PRO A 60 16.93 -11.50 6.58
N LEU A 61 15.81 -10.97 6.10
CA LEU A 61 15.65 -10.61 4.69
C LEU A 61 16.53 -9.42 4.29
N SER A 62 16.74 -8.46 5.19
CA SER A 62 17.61 -7.30 4.97
C SER A 62 19.10 -7.63 5.04
N LEU A 63 19.47 -8.76 5.66
CA LEU A 63 20.84 -9.26 5.74
C LEU A 63 21.24 -10.16 4.56
N LEU A 64 20.29 -10.49 3.68
CA LEU A 64 20.58 -11.26 2.46
C LEU A 64 21.27 -10.37 1.43
N GLU A 65 22.52 -10.69 1.10
CA GLU A 65 23.29 -10.00 0.04
C GLU A 65 22.74 -10.30 -1.37
N ASP A 66 21.98 -11.40 -1.52
CA ASP A 66 21.50 -11.89 -2.81
C ASP A 66 20.06 -11.46 -3.11
N LEU A 67 19.92 -10.54 -4.08
CA LEU A 67 18.62 -10.03 -4.55
C LEU A 67 17.77 -11.09 -5.28
N SER A 68 18.32 -12.26 -5.58
CA SER A 68 17.60 -13.37 -6.23
C SER A 68 16.41 -13.86 -5.39
N ALA A 69 16.58 -13.94 -4.06
CA ALA A 69 15.49 -14.31 -3.14
C ALA A 69 14.33 -13.29 -3.15
N LEU A 70 14.63 -12.03 -3.47
CA LEU A 70 13.63 -10.96 -3.55
C LEU A 70 12.70 -11.10 -4.76
N SER A 71 13.14 -11.76 -5.83
CA SER A 71 12.32 -11.99 -7.02
C SER A 71 11.08 -12.85 -6.70
N TYR A 72 11.24 -13.88 -5.87
CA TYR A 72 10.14 -14.72 -5.41
C TYR A 72 9.17 -13.92 -4.54
N THR A 73 9.68 -13.17 -3.55
CA THR A 73 8.83 -12.34 -2.68
C THR A 73 8.13 -11.22 -3.46
N SER A 74 8.75 -10.71 -4.53
CA SER A 74 8.13 -9.72 -5.41
C SER A 74 6.93 -10.29 -6.15
N SER A 75 7.03 -11.52 -6.68
CA SER A 75 5.90 -12.19 -7.32
C SER A 75 4.73 -12.43 -6.35
N LEU A 76 5.02 -12.83 -5.11
CA LEU A 76 4.03 -12.97 -4.05
C LEU A 76 3.35 -11.63 -3.73
N GLY A 77 4.14 -10.54 -3.69
CA GLY A 77 3.63 -9.18 -3.51
C GLY A 77 2.65 -8.76 -4.60
N VAL A 78 2.95 -9.06 -5.87
CA VAL A 78 2.04 -8.79 -7.00
C VAL A 78 0.73 -9.56 -6.82
N VAL A 79 0.78 -10.84 -6.46
CA VAL A 79 -0.43 -11.65 -6.20
C VAL A 79 -1.26 -11.05 -5.06
N ALA A 80 -0.61 -10.63 -3.97
CA ALA A 80 -1.29 -9.99 -2.83
C ALA A 80 -1.96 -8.66 -3.22
N ILE A 81 -1.31 -7.85 -4.06
CA ILE A 81 -1.88 -6.61 -4.60
C ILE A 81 -3.12 -6.90 -5.45
N LEU A 82 -3.02 -7.87 -6.38
CA LEU A 82 -4.14 -8.25 -7.25
C LEU A 82 -5.31 -8.83 -6.45
N TYR A 83 -5.03 -9.67 -5.45
CA TYR A 83 -6.04 -10.18 -4.53
C TYR A 83 -6.75 -9.04 -3.79
N THR A 84 -5.99 -8.08 -3.26
CA THR A 84 -6.55 -6.92 -2.56
C THR A 84 -7.42 -6.08 -3.48
N ALA A 85 -6.99 -5.85 -4.72
CA ALA A 85 -7.76 -5.11 -5.70
C ALA A 85 -9.07 -5.82 -6.07
N LEU A 86 -9.02 -7.13 -6.27
CA LEU A 86 -10.21 -7.95 -6.52
C LEU A 86 -11.17 -7.92 -5.32
N PHE A 87 -10.65 -8.07 -4.10
CA PHE A 87 -11.45 -8.00 -2.88
C PHE A 87 -12.21 -6.67 -2.77
N VAL A 88 -11.51 -5.55 -2.97
CA VAL A 88 -12.13 -4.21 -2.97
C VAL A 88 -13.17 -4.08 -4.08
N ALA A 89 -12.88 -4.57 -5.29
CA ALA A 89 -13.83 -4.53 -6.40
C ALA A 89 -15.11 -5.35 -6.11
N VAL A 90 -14.96 -6.58 -5.61
CA VAL A 90 -16.10 -7.43 -5.25
C VAL A 90 -16.95 -6.76 -4.18
N ARG A 91 -16.33 -6.21 -3.12
CA ARG A 91 -17.08 -5.53 -2.04
C ARG A 91 -17.77 -4.25 -2.49
N ALA A 92 -17.18 -3.51 -3.44
CA ALA A 92 -17.80 -2.34 -4.03
C ALA A 92 -19.04 -2.70 -4.87
N ILE A 93 -19.01 -3.83 -5.57
CA ILE A 93 -20.09 -4.29 -6.48
C ILE A 93 -21.20 -5.02 -5.73
N ASP A 94 -20.84 -5.90 -4.79
CA ASP A 94 -21.78 -6.67 -3.97
C ASP A 94 -22.66 -5.76 -3.09
N GLY A 95 -22.21 -4.52 -2.84
CA GLY A 95 -22.97 -3.55 -2.08
C GLY A 95 -23.14 -3.95 -0.62
N SER A 96 -22.27 -4.83 -0.10
CA SER A 96 -22.34 -5.30 1.29
C SER A 96 -22.20 -4.18 2.33
N TYR A 97 -21.71 -3.00 1.91
CA TYR A 97 -21.62 -1.77 2.72
C TYR A 97 -22.68 -0.71 2.37
N ARG A 98 -23.70 -1.03 1.57
CA ARG A 98 -24.85 -0.16 1.29
C ARG A 98 -26.04 -0.55 2.17
N ALA A 99 -26.78 0.45 2.64
CA ALA A 99 -27.98 0.20 3.44
C ALA A 99 -29.11 -0.45 2.62
N PRO A 100 -29.89 -1.39 3.20
CA PRO A 100 -29.72 -2.00 4.53
C PRO A 100 -28.71 -3.16 4.48
N SER A 101 -27.71 -3.17 5.38
CA SER A 101 -26.81 -4.33 5.52
C SER A 101 -26.38 -4.56 6.97
N ALA A 102 -26.33 -5.83 7.38
CA ALA A 102 -25.86 -6.23 8.71
C ALA A 102 -24.39 -5.84 8.94
N LEU A 103 -23.58 -5.78 7.86
CA LEU A 103 -22.20 -5.33 7.92
C LEU A 103 -22.10 -3.83 8.21
N LEU A 104 -23.00 -3.02 7.66
CA LEU A 104 -23.06 -1.59 7.93
C LEU A 104 -23.47 -1.28 9.37
N GLU A 105 -24.50 -1.97 9.90
CA GLU A 105 -24.96 -1.77 11.29
C GLU A 105 -23.89 -2.13 12.33
N SER A 106 -22.99 -3.05 11.97
CA SER A 106 -21.90 -3.50 12.83
C SER A 106 -20.64 -2.65 12.76
N LEU A 107 -20.57 -1.67 11.85
CA LEU A 107 -19.45 -0.76 11.73
C LEU A 107 -19.54 0.37 12.78
N PRO A 108 -18.41 0.81 13.35
CA PRO A 108 -18.35 2.04 14.12
C PRO A 108 -18.94 3.22 13.31
N SER A 109 -19.69 4.11 13.96
CA SER A 109 -20.37 5.24 13.30
C SER A 109 -19.43 6.17 12.50
N HIS A 110 -18.15 6.22 12.84
CA HIS A 110 -17.13 7.01 12.13
C HIS A 110 -16.58 6.35 10.85
N LEU A 111 -16.83 5.04 10.64
CA LEU A 111 -16.46 4.28 9.44
C LEU A 111 -17.65 4.01 8.52
N ALA A 112 -18.85 4.43 8.94
CA ALA A 112 -20.03 4.34 8.09
C ALA A 112 -19.84 5.22 6.84
N PRO A 113 -20.21 4.73 5.65
CA PRO A 113 -20.08 5.47 4.41
C PRO A 113 -20.95 6.73 4.45
N ALA A 114 -20.34 7.87 4.12
CA ALA A 114 -21.06 9.12 3.87
C ALA A 114 -20.58 9.73 2.55
N PHE A 115 -21.47 10.41 1.84
CA PHE A 115 -21.19 10.99 0.52
C PHE A 115 -21.55 12.49 0.46
N GLU A 116 -21.61 13.15 1.63
CA GLU A 116 -22.13 14.51 1.77
C GLU A 116 -21.17 15.59 1.27
N ARG A 117 -19.86 15.31 1.19
CA ARG A 117 -18.81 16.30 0.86
C ARG A 117 -18.26 16.15 -0.55
N THR A 118 -19.00 15.49 -1.44
CA THR A 118 -18.58 15.22 -2.82
C THR A 118 -18.45 16.51 -3.64
N SER A 119 -17.22 16.90 -4.00
CA SER A 119 -16.96 17.97 -4.97
C SER A 119 -15.73 17.61 -5.79
N LEU A 120 -15.85 17.66 -7.11
CA LEU A 120 -14.77 17.35 -8.06
C LEU A 120 -13.63 18.38 -8.04
N LEU A 121 -13.86 19.56 -7.43
CA LEU A 121 -12.93 20.70 -7.44
C LEU A 121 -12.58 21.22 -6.05
N ASN A 122 -12.84 20.44 -4.99
CA ASN A 122 -12.42 20.84 -3.64
C ASN A 122 -10.91 20.68 -3.49
N VAL A 123 -10.20 21.81 -3.43
CA VAL A 123 -8.79 21.86 -3.07
C VAL A 123 -8.70 22.15 -1.57
N ASP A 124 -8.67 21.08 -0.78
CA ASP A 124 -8.48 21.14 0.68
C ASP A 124 -7.14 20.51 1.09
N ALA A 125 -6.86 20.49 2.40
CA ALA A 125 -5.64 19.86 2.91
C ALA A 125 -5.55 18.36 2.54
N ASN A 126 -6.69 17.67 2.43
CA ASN A 126 -6.74 16.26 2.04
C ASN A 126 -6.33 16.07 0.57
N ALA A 127 -6.70 16.99 -0.32
CA ALA A 127 -6.23 16.99 -1.69
C ALA A 127 -4.69 17.12 -1.78
N LEU A 128 -4.07 17.96 -0.94
CA LEU A 128 -2.59 18.05 -0.88
C LEU A 128 -1.95 16.76 -0.36
N VAL A 129 -2.55 16.13 0.66
CA VAL A 129 -2.08 14.83 1.18
C VAL A 129 -2.19 13.76 0.10
N LEU A 130 -3.28 13.74 -0.67
CA LEU A 130 -3.47 12.83 -1.79
C LEU A 130 -2.39 13.03 -2.86
N VAL A 131 -2.13 14.26 -3.29
CA VAL A 131 -1.08 14.57 -4.27
C VAL A 131 0.30 14.13 -3.76
N SER A 132 0.58 14.37 -2.47
CA SER A 132 1.83 13.96 -1.83
C SER A 132 1.98 12.44 -1.83
N ASN A 133 0.91 11.70 -1.48
CA ASN A 133 0.88 10.25 -1.50
C ASN A 133 1.02 9.68 -2.92
N LEU A 134 0.42 10.32 -3.92
CA LEU A 134 0.56 9.91 -5.32
C LEU A 134 2.02 10.10 -5.80
N GLY A 135 2.67 11.19 -5.40
CA GLY A 135 4.09 11.41 -5.64
C GLY A 135 4.96 10.31 -5.04
N LEU A 136 4.66 9.86 -3.82
CA LEU A 136 5.32 8.72 -3.20
C LEU A 136 5.00 7.40 -3.93
N ALA A 137 3.77 7.19 -4.38
CA ALA A 137 3.35 5.96 -5.06
C ALA A 137 4.08 5.74 -6.39
N PHE A 138 4.46 6.81 -7.09
CA PHE A 138 5.19 6.77 -8.36
C PHE A 138 6.70 6.95 -8.23
N ILE A 139 7.25 6.85 -7.02
CA ILE A 139 8.69 6.97 -6.81
C ILE A 139 9.43 5.68 -7.23
N ALA A 140 9.96 5.66 -8.45
CA ALA A 140 10.78 4.54 -8.95
C ALA A 140 12.19 4.96 -9.40
N HIS A 141 12.45 6.27 -9.49
CA HIS A 141 13.62 6.83 -10.16
C HIS A 141 14.97 6.40 -9.55
N TYR A 142 15.06 6.25 -8.23
CA TYR A 142 16.32 5.85 -7.57
C TYR A 142 16.66 4.37 -7.79
N ASN A 143 15.65 3.51 -8.04
CA ASN A 143 15.85 2.09 -8.36
C ASN A 143 15.99 1.84 -9.87
N ALA A 144 15.69 2.83 -10.72
CA ALA A 144 15.74 2.69 -12.17
C ALA A 144 17.10 2.18 -12.71
N PRO A 145 18.27 2.63 -12.20
CA PRO A 145 19.56 2.09 -12.65
C PRO A 145 19.72 0.59 -12.35
N LEU A 146 19.27 0.12 -11.19
CA LEU A 146 19.30 -1.29 -10.81
C LEU A 146 18.39 -2.12 -11.72
N PHE A 147 17.17 -1.65 -11.98
CA PHE A 147 16.25 -2.30 -12.90
C PHE A 147 16.77 -2.35 -14.34
N TYR A 148 17.43 -1.29 -14.80
CA TYR A 148 18.06 -1.26 -16.13
C TYR A 148 19.19 -2.29 -16.23
N GLN A 149 20.00 -2.44 -15.17
CA GLN A 149 21.07 -3.43 -15.12
C GLN A 149 20.54 -4.87 -15.06
N ALA A 150 19.40 -5.09 -14.40
CA ALA A 150 18.74 -6.39 -14.29
C ALA A 150 17.98 -6.81 -15.57
N LEU A 151 17.76 -5.90 -16.52
CA LEU A 151 17.01 -6.19 -17.76
C LEU A 151 17.80 -7.13 -18.69
N ASP A 152 17.18 -8.25 -19.06
CA ASP A 152 17.74 -9.18 -20.04
C ASP A 152 17.85 -8.52 -21.42
N ARG A 153 19.03 -8.62 -22.06
CA ARG A 153 19.46 -7.89 -23.28
C ARG A 153 19.15 -6.38 -23.21
N ARG A 154 20.00 -5.67 -22.47
CA ARG A 154 19.89 -4.24 -22.15
C ARG A 154 19.76 -3.37 -23.41
N SER A 155 18.67 -2.62 -23.48
CA SER A 155 18.42 -1.58 -24.48
C SER A 155 17.58 -0.47 -23.83
N THR A 156 17.90 0.78 -24.15
CA THR A 156 17.17 1.96 -23.67
C THR A 156 15.70 1.94 -24.13
N GLU A 157 15.43 1.50 -25.36
CA GLU A 157 14.09 1.41 -25.93
C GLU A 157 13.23 0.36 -25.20
N ARG A 158 13.82 -0.79 -24.89
CA ARG A 158 13.12 -1.87 -24.16
C ARG A 158 12.81 -1.45 -22.73
N PHE A 159 13.77 -0.80 -22.06
CA PHE A 159 13.56 -0.27 -20.73
C PHE A 159 12.48 0.83 -20.72
N ALA A 160 12.53 1.76 -21.67
CA ALA A 160 11.52 2.82 -21.79
C ALA A 160 10.11 2.25 -22.01
N THR A 161 9.98 1.23 -22.87
CA THR A 161 8.70 0.54 -23.11
C THR A 161 8.21 -0.16 -21.84
N ALA A 162 9.09 -0.88 -21.13
CA ALA A 162 8.74 -1.54 -19.87
C ALA A 162 8.29 -0.55 -18.79
N VAL A 163 9.00 0.57 -18.64
CA VAL A 163 8.63 1.66 -17.73
C VAL A 163 7.28 2.25 -18.11
N LEU A 164 7.05 2.57 -19.38
CA LEU A 164 5.77 3.13 -19.83
C LEU A 164 4.59 2.19 -19.51
N ILE A 165 4.72 0.91 -19.84
CA ILE A 165 3.69 -0.10 -19.53
C ILE A 165 3.46 -0.19 -18.02
N ALA A 166 4.53 -0.24 -17.22
CA ALA A 166 4.41 -0.32 -15.77
C ALA A 166 3.66 0.89 -15.17
N PHE A 167 4.01 2.11 -15.58
CA PHE A 167 3.34 3.33 -15.11
C PHE A 167 1.87 3.39 -15.56
N MET A 168 1.55 2.95 -16.78
CA MET A 168 0.17 2.87 -17.25
C MET A 168 -0.67 1.89 -16.43
N VAL A 169 -0.13 0.68 -16.17
CA VAL A 169 -0.80 -0.34 -15.36
C VAL A 169 -1.00 0.15 -13.92
N LEU A 170 0.03 0.75 -13.31
CA LEU A 170 -0.06 1.31 -11.96
C LEU A 170 -1.07 2.45 -11.88
N THR A 171 -1.12 3.33 -12.88
CA THR A 171 -2.09 4.41 -12.95
C THR A 171 -3.52 3.85 -13.00
N ALA A 172 -3.77 2.89 -13.89
CA ALA A 172 -5.08 2.24 -13.99
C ALA A 172 -5.48 1.56 -12.67
N LEU A 173 -4.54 0.85 -12.03
CA LEU A 173 -4.77 0.17 -10.76
C LEU A 173 -5.07 1.15 -9.62
N TYR A 174 -4.27 2.21 -9.46
CA TYR A 174 -4.49 3.21 -8.42
C TYR A 174 -5.80 3.98 -8.63
N THR A 175 -6.11 4.38 -9.87
CA THR A 175 -7.41 5.00 -10.18
C THR A 175 -8.57 4.06 -9.86
N ALA A 176 -8.48 2.78 -10.25
CA ALA A 176 -9.52 1.80 -9.94
C ALA A 176 -9.71 1.65 -8.42
N MET A 177 -8.62 1.49 -7.66
CA MET A 177 -8.67 1.38 -6.20
C MET A 177 -9.26 2.62 -5.52
N MET A 178 -8.89 3.82 -5.99
CA MET A 178 -9.46 5.07 -5.48
C MET A 178 -10.96 5.17 -5.76
N VAL A 179 -11.39 4.87 -7.00
CA VAL A 179 -12.80 4.94 -7.39
C VAL A 179 -13.63 3.91 -6.63
N LEU A 180 -13.15 2.66 -6.52
CA LEU A 180 -13.86 1.59 -5.83
C LEU A 180 -13.90 1.81 -4.32
N GLY A 181 -12.79 2.24 -3.72
CA GLY A 181 -12.73 2.59 -2.30
C GLY A 181 -13.69 3.73 -1.97
N TYR A 182 -13.65 4.80 -2.76
CA TYR A 182 -14.59 5.92 -2.61
C TYR A 182 -16.04 5.49 -2.84
N ALA A 183 -16.33 4.66 -3.84
CA ALA A 183 -17.67 4.15 -4.08
C ALA A 183 -18.21 3.27 -2.93
N THR A 184 -17.31 2.71 -2.11
CA THR A 184 -17.67 1.84 -0.98
C THR A 184 -17.85 2.63 0.32
N PHE A 185 -16.93 3.57 0.63
CA PHE A 185 -16.89 4.26 1.93
C PHE A 185 -17.10 5.78 1.86
N GLY A 186 -17.13 6.35 0.66
CA GLY A 186 -17.27 7.78 0.42
C GLY A 186 -16.23 8.61 1.18
N ASP A 187 -16.69 9.66 1.83
CA ASP A 187 -15.90 10.64 2.57
C ASP A 187 -15.24 10.06 3.83
N HIS A 188 -15.69 8.90 4.30
CA HIS A 188 -15.15 8.21 5.48
C HIS A 188 -14.08 7.17 5.12
N THR A 189 -13.57 7.18 3.89
CA THR A 189 -12.45 6.32 3.48
C THR A 189 -11.19 6.66 4.29
N ALA A 190 -10.65 5.68 5.03
CA ALA A 190 -9.41 5.84 5.77
C ALA A 190 -8.19 5.80 4.83
N SER A 191 -7.07 6.40 5.27
CA SER A 191 -5.82 6.40 4.50
C SER A 191 -5.30 4.99 4.18
N GLN A 192 -5.51 4.04 5.10
CA GLN A 192 -5.35 2.62 4.86
C GLN A 192 -6.73 2.00 4.60
N LEU A 193 -7.10 1.85 3.33
CA LEU A 193 -8.43 1.39 2.90
C LEU A 193 -8.87 0.07 3.54
N LEU A 194 -7.93 -0.86 3.77
CA LEU A 194 -8.23 -2.14 4.42
C LEU A 194 -8.78 -2.01 5.84
N ASN A 195 -8.45 -0.91 6.54
CA ASN A 195 -8.93 -0.67 7.91
C ASN A 195 -10.40 -0.21 7.94
N ASN A 196 -10.98 0.21 6.82
CA ASN A 196 -12.42 0.48 6.72
C ASN A 196 -13.26 -0.80 6.70
N TYR A 197 -12.68 -1.90 6.23
CA TYR A 197 -13.36 -3.17 6.22
C TYR A 197 -13.41 -3.74 7.63
N ARG A 198 -14.61 -4.09 8.07
CA ARG A 198 -14.80 -4.71 9.38
C ARG A 198 -13.99 -6.02 9.43
N PRO A 199 -13.27 -6.29 10.54
CA PRO A 199 -12.59 -7.57 10.73
C PRO A 199 -13.55 -8.77 10.79
N HIS A 200 -14.87 -8.56 10.89
CA HIS A 200 -15.96 -9.55 10.94
C HIS A 200 -17.29 -8.94 10.50
#